data_AF-A0A951SAW5-F1
#
_entry.id   AF-A0A951SAW5-F1
#
_cell.length_a   1.000
_cell.length_b   1.000
_cell.length_c   1.000
_cell.angle_alpha   90.00
_cell.angle_beta   90.00
_cell.angle_gamma   90.00
#
_symmetry.space_group_name_H-M   'P 1'
#
loop_
_entity.id
_entity.type
_entity.pdbx_description
1 polymer ?
#
loop_
_entity_poly.entity_id
_entity_poly.type
_entity_poly.pdbx_seq_one_letter_code
_entity_poly.pdbx_strand_id
1 'polypeptide(L)'
;MKFVPDNVKLQFAGGIGFISIGAGYTFFNEKLDVSYFYGYVPSFVSVDDLHSLSIQLVVKPFRIPAWDGIEVFPLNFGVFFHHTFGNEYWIRLPSHYPKGYYWWSPGRNAGAFLGGEIKTGLFKSSSYASGVSLYFRLGSRGLYLASKLGNSSIPVSDIIEFGFGVILYR
;
A
#
# COMPACT_ATOMS: atom_id res chain seq x y z
N MET A 1 11.52 -24.57 9.00
CA MET A 1 11.50 -23.40 8.08
C MET A 1 11.49 -22.13 8.92
N LYS A 2 12.38 -21.18 8.66
CA LYS A 2 12.39 -19.87 9.33
C LYS A 2 11.53 -18.91 8.49
N PHE A 3 10.34 -18.54 8.98
CA PHE A 3 9.44 -17.57 8.33
C PHE A 3 9.93 -16.14 8.54
N VAL A 4 11.10 -15.80 8.00
CA VAL A 4 11.65 -14.44 8.09
C VAL A 4 11.33 -13.69 6.80
N PRO A 5 10.81 -12.46 6.85
CA PRO A 5 10.48 -11.69 5.65
C PRO A 5 11.73 -11.39 4.82
N ASP A 6 11.52 -11.22 3.51
CA ASP A 6 12.56 -10.84 2.56
C ASP A 6 12.81 -9.32 2.58
N ASN A 7 11.83 -8.55 3.03
CA ASN A 7 11.96 -7.11 3.16
C ASN A 7 11.09 -6.53 4.29
N VAL A 8 11.47 -5.33 4.74
CA VAL A 8 10.69 -4.48 5.65
C VAL A 8 10.46 -3.14 4.96
N LYS A 9 9.29 -2.54 5.18
CA LYS A 9 8.85 -1.32 4.50
C LYS A 9 8.40 -0.26 5.50
N LEU A 10 8.70 0.98 5.17
CA LEU A 10 8.07 2.15 5.78
C LEU A 10 7.38 2.95 4.68
N GLN A 11 6.08 3.19 4.82
CA GLN A 11 5.28 3.93 3.85
C GLN A 11 4.62 5.13 4.49
N PHE A 12 4.61 6.23 3.76
CA PHE A 12 3.80 7.41 4.04
C PHE A 12 2.61 7.47 3.07
N ALA A 13 1.41 7.75 3.59
CA ALA A 13 0.18 7.92 2.82
C ALA A 13 -0.14 6.73 1.87
N GLY A 14 -0.78 7.02 0.72
CA GLY A 14 -1.16 6.02 -0.28
C GLY A 14 -2.39 5.20 0.08
N GLY A 15 -3.28 5.75 0.91
CA GLY A 15 -4.56 5.10 1.23
C GLY A 15 -4.44 3.90 2.19
N ILE A 16 -3.39 3.85 3.02
CA ILE A 16 -3.25 2.79 4.04
C ILE A 16 -2.87 3.29 5.45
N GLY A 17 -2.83 4.60 5.66
CA GLY A 17 -2.42 5.23 6.91
C GLY A 17 -1.69 6.54 6.65
N PHE A 18 -1.40 7.31 7.71
CA PHE A 18 -0.47 8.44 7.63
C PHE A 18 0.95 7.90 7.53
N ILE A 19 1.30 7.00 8.46
CA ILE A 19 2.52 6.20 8.43
C ILE A 19 2.17 4.72 8.52
N SER A 20 2.93 3.87 7.84
CA SER A 20 2.70 2.42 7.85
C SER A 20 4.01 1.66 7.83
N ILE A 21 4.14 0.68 8.73
CA ILE A 21 5.26 -0.26 8.74
C ILE A 21 4.80 -1.59 8.18
N GLY A 22 5.63 -2.24 7.37
CA GLY A 22 5.26 -3.51 6.76
C GLY A 22 6.40 -4.51 6.63
N ALA A 23 6.03 -5.76 6.43
CA ALA A 23 6.92 -6.88 6.17
C ALA A 23 6.46 -7.61 4.91
N GLY A 24 7.40 -7.95 4.03
CA GLY A 24 7.11 -8.48 2.71
C GLY A 24 7.88 -9.75 2.37
N TYR A 25 7.28 -10.54 1.48
CA TYR A 25 7.87 -11.70 0.83
C TYR A 25 7.88 -11.48 -0.67
N THR A 26 8.98 -11.86 -1.31
CA THR A 26 9.18 -11.70 -2.75
C THR A 26 9.20 -13.04 -3.44
N PHE A 27 8.64 -13.09 -4.65
CA PHE A 27 8.51 -14.29 -5.46
C PHE A 27 8.94 -14.00 -6.90
N PHE A 28 9.28 -15.06 -7.64
CA PHE A 28 9.62 -14.99 -9.06
C PHE A 28 10.75 -14.00 -9.37
N ASN A 29 11.84 -14.06 -8.61
CA ASN A 29 13.00 -13.16 -8.73
C ASN A 29 12.61 -11.68 -8.56
N GLU A 30 11.94 -11.36 -7.45
CA GLU A 30 11.45 -10.03 -7.07
C GLU A 30 10.33 -9.45 -7.96
N LYS A 31 9.78 -10.23 -8.91
CA LYS A 31 8.69 -9.78 -9.78
C LYS A 31 7.34 -9.68 -9.08
N LEU A 32 7.12 -10.43 -8.00
CA LEU A 32 5.93 -10.33 -7.18
C LEU A 32 6.34 -10.09 -5.75
N ASP A 33 5.76 -9.07 -5.12
CA ASP A 33 5.91 -8.78 -3.70
C ASP A 33 4.54 -8.85 -3.02
N VAL A 34 4.47 -9.56 -1.89
CA VAL A 34 3.30 -9.63 -1.04
C VAL A 34 3.70 -9.09 0.33
N SER A 35 3.09 -7.96 0.72
CA SER A 35 3.44 -7.22 1.93
C SER A 35 2.25 -7.02 2.84
N TYR A 36 2.46 -7.23 4.14
CA TYR A 36 1.52 -6.88 5.19
C TYR A 36 1.96 -5.58 5.84
N PHE A 37 1.02 -4.67 6.12
CA PHE A 37 1.27 -3.39 6.75
C PHE A 37 0.39 -3.20 7.96
N TYR A 38 0.96 -2.58 8.98
CA TYR A 38 0.24 -1.92 10.05
C TYR A 38 0.31 -0.41 9.83
N GLY A 39 -0.85 0.24 9.72
CA GLY A 39 -0.98 1.67 9.46
C GLY A 39 -1.51 2.43 10.67
N TYR A 40 -1.00 3.64 10.87
CA TYR A 40 -1.42 4.57 11.91
C TYR A 40 -1.76 5.92 11.29
N VAL A 41 -2.89 6.51 11.70
CA VAL A 41 -3.31 7.87 11.39
C VAL A 41 -3.50 8.61 12.72
N PRO A 42 -2.71 9.64 13.01
CA PRO A 42 -2.86 10.38 14.26
C PRO A 42 -4.00 11.41 14.19
N SER A 43 -4.64 11.66 15.33
CA SER A 43 -5.74 12.62 15.54
C SER A 43 -5.44 14.08 15.19
N PHE A 44 -4.19 14.46 14.88
CA PHE A 44 -3.91 15.79 14.32
C PHE A 44 -4.22 15.89 12.82
N VAL A 45 -4.39 14.78 12.11
CA VAL A 45 -4.82 14.73 10.70
C VAL A 45 -6.16 14.00 10.49
N SER A 46 -6.77 13.47 11.55
CA SER A 46 -8.08 12.80 11.53
C SER A 46 -8.88 13.17 12.76
N VAL A 47 -10.18 12.85 12.79
CA VAL A 47 -11.03 13.12 13.96
C VAL A 47 -10.54 12.35 15.20
N ASP A 48 -10.10 11.10 14.99
CA ASP A 48 -9.59 10.20 16.02
C ASP A 48 -8.26 9.56 15.61
N ASP A 49 -7.56 8.93 16.55
CA ASP A 49 -6.43 8.06 16.26
C ASP A 49 -6.92 6.76 15.61
N LEU A 50 -6.43 6.48 14.41
CA LEU A 50 -6.85 5.32 13.62
C LEU A 50 -5.72 4.33 13.46
N HIS A 51 -6.05 3.06 13.68
CA HIS A 51 -5.17 1.93 13.44
C HIS A 51 -5.74 1.09 12.31
N SER A 52 -4.86 0.46 11.53
CA SER A 52 -5.30 -0.30 10.37
C SER A 52 -4.34 -1.42 10.01
N LEU A 53 -4.86 -2.40 9.25
CA LEU A 53 -4.08 -3.43 8.59
C LEU A 53 -4.27 -3.35 7.09
N SER A 54 -3.19 -3.59 6.35
CA SER A 54 -3.26 -3.68 4.89
C SER A 54 -2.46 -4.83 4.35
N ILE A 55 -2.91 -5.38 3.23
CA ILE A 55 -2.17 -6.33 2.42
C ILE A 55 -1.98 -5.67 1.06
N GLN A 56 -0.74 -5.65 0.55
CA GLN A 56 -0.43 -5.20 -0.80
C GLN A 56 0.17 -6.35 -1.60
N LEU A 57 -0.28 -6.49 -2.85
CA LEU A 57 0.32 -7.37 -3.83
C LEU A 57 0.85 -6.48 -4.95
N VAL A 58 2.15 -6.55 -5.23
CA VAL A 58 2.81 -5.69 -6.20
C VAL A 58 3.56 -6.52 -7.22
N VAL A 59 3.20 -6.34 -8.50
CA VAL A 59 3.87 -6.93 -9.64
C VAL A 59 4.83 -5.91 -10.23
N LYS A 60 6.09 -6.31 -10.41
CA LYS A 60 7.19 -5.51 -10.95
C LYS A 60 7.68 -6.13 -12.27
N PRO A 61 6.98 -5.88 -13.39
CA PRO A 61 7.26 -6.56 -14.66
C PRO A 61 8.63 -6.21 -15.26
N PHE A 62 9.11 -4.98 -15.03
CA PHE A 62 10.36 -4.48 -15.59
C PHE A 62 11.38 -4.25 -14.49
N ARG A 63 12.57 -4.85 -14.65
CA ARG A 63 13.74 -4.65 -13.80
C ARG A 63 14.89 -4.25 -14.71
N ILE A 64 15.34 -3.01 -14.60
CA ILE A 64 16.35 -2.42 -15.48
C ILE A 64 17.60 -2.11 -14.65
N PRO A 65 18.74 -2.74 -14.93
CA PRO A 65 20.01 -2.30 -14.34
C PRO A 65 20.37 -0.94 -14.96
N ALA A 66 20.44 0.10 -14.12
CA ALA A 66 20.71 1.46 -14.58
C ALA A 66 22.18 1.84 -14.44
N TRP A 67 22.81 1.47 -13.32
CA TRP A 67 24.24 1.65 -13.03
C TRP A 67 24.75 0.54 -12.11
N ASP A 68 26.04 0.56 -11.80
CA ASP A 68 26.61 -0.39 -10.86
C ASP A 68 25.93 -0.27 -9.49
N GLY A 69 25.31 -1.37 -9.06
CA GLY A 69 24.53 -1.41 -7.83
C GLY A 69 23.20 -0.65 -7.84
N ILE A 70 22.70 -0.15 -8.98
CA ILE A 70 21.39 0.52 -9.07
C ILE A 70 20.46 -0.21 -10.04
N GLU A 71 19.28 -0.56 -9.56
CA GLU A 71 18.22 -1.19 -10.34
C GLU A 71 16.96 -0.35 -10.29
N VAL A 72 16.30 -0.18 -11.43
CA VAL A 72 15.08 0.60 -11.55
C VAL A 72 13.94 -0.34 -11.94
N PHE A 73 12.84 -0.23 -11.21
CA PHE A 73 11.56 -0.83 -11.53
C PHE A 73 10.62 0.31 -11.94
N PRO A 74 10.61 0.69 -13.23
CA PRO A 74 10.01 1.94 -13.68
C PRO A 74 8.48 1.92 -13.61
N LEU A 75 7.87 0.73 -13.61
CA LEU A 75 6.44 0.56 -13.58
C LEU A 75 6.08 -0.69 -12.78
N ASN A 76 5.39 -0.47 -11.67
CA ASN A 76 4.87 -1.48 -10.78
C ASN A 76 3.34 -1.39 -10.77
N PHE A 77 2.67 -2.54 -10.73
CA PHE A 77 1.22 -2.63 -10.61
C PHE A 77 0.89 -3.22 -9.26
N GLY A 78 0.00 -2.57 -8.52
CA GLY A 78 -0.36 -3.00 -7.19
C GLY A 78 -1.86 -3.08 -6.98
N VAL A 79 -2.26 -4.04 -6.16
CA VAL A 79 -3.58 -4.05 -5.51
C VAL A 79 -3.39 -4.07 -4.01
N PHE A 80 -4.34 -3.49 -3.30
CA PHE A 80 -4.32 -3.52 -1.84
C PHE A 80 -5.70 -3.81 -1.27
N PHE A 81 -5.68 -4.46 -0.11
CA PHE A 81 -6.82 -4.65 0.77
C PHE A 81 -6.48 -3.97 2.09
N HIS A 82 -7.41 -3.20 2.63
CA HIS A 82 -7.20 -2.34 3.79
C HIS A 82 -8.36 -2.46 4.75
N HIS A 83 -8.06 -2.55 6.03
CA HIS A 83 -9.03 -2.56 7.11
C HIS A 83 -8.65 -1.55 8.17
N THR A 84 -9.54 -0.60 8.45
CA THR A 84 -9.39 0.36 9.54
C THR A 84 -10.16 -0.15 10.75
N PHE A 85 -9.52 -0.13 11.92
CA PHE A 85 -10.15 -0.45 13.19
C PHE A 85 -10.79 0.80 13.80
N GLY A 86 -11.91 0.61 14.47
CA GLY A 86 -12.59 1.66 15.24
C GLY A 86 -14.10 1.45 15.20
N ASN A 87 -14.80 2.03 16.17
CA ASN A 87 -16.24 1.85 16.30
C ASN A 87 -16.99 2.42 15.10
N GLU A 88 -16.49 3.47 14.45
CA GLU A 88 -17.11 4.05 13.25
C GLU A 88 -16.77 3.31 11.94
N TYR A 89 -15.78 2.41 11.96
CA TYR A 89 -15.28 1.68 10.79
C TYR A 89 -15.90 0.29 10.69
N TRP A 90 -17.22 0.29 10.57
CA TRP A 90 -18.04 -0.91 10.65
C TRP A 90 -17.73 -1.93 9.53
N ILE A 91 -17.42 -3.17 9.92
CA ILE A 91 -17.33 -4.31 9.00
C ILE A 91 -18.73 -4.75 8.53
N ARG A 92 -19.74 -4.59 9.41
CA ARG A 92 -21.17 -4.82 9.14
C ARG A 92 -21.94 -3.57 9.53
N LEU A 93 -22.84 -3.09 8.69
CA LEU A 93 -23.64 -1.91 9.00
C LEU A 93 -24.35 -2.06 10.36
N PRO A 94 -24.35 -1.00 11.20
CA PRO A 94 -25.16 -0.95 12.41
C PRO A 94 -26.63 -1.23 12.15
N SER A 95 -27.34 -1.75 13.16
CA SER A 95 -28.75 -2.14 13.06
C SER A 95 -29.72 -1.00 12.76
N HIS A 96 -29.31 0.26 12.94
CA HIS A 96 -30.11 1.44 12.60
C HIS A 96 -30.11 1.77 11.10
N TYR A 97 -29.19 1.20 10.31
CA TYR A 97 -29.24 1.33 8.85
C TYR A 97 -30.06 0.20 8.22
N PRO A 98 -30.89 0.49 7.20
CA PRO A 98 -31.57 -0.55 6.43
C PRO A 98 -30.57 -1.56 5.87
N LYS A 99 -30.97 -2.84 5.84
CA LYS A 99 -30.17 -3.88 5.18
C LYS A 99 -29.94 -3.49 3.72
N GLY A 100 -28.69 -3.49 3.29
CA GLY A 100 -28.31 -3.15 1.91
C GLY A 100 -28.16 -1.64 1.63
N TYR A 101 -28.21 -0.77 2.65
CA TYR A 101 -28.06 0.67 2.45
C TYR A 101 -26.71 1.09 1.83
N TYR A 102 -25.61 0.44 2.23
CA TYR A 102 -24.32 0.53 1.55
C TYR A 102 -23.97 -0.80 0.87
N TRP A 103 -23.57 -0.72 -0.40
CA TRP A 103 -23.02 -1.85 -1.14
C TRP A 103 -21.53 -2.13 -0.80
N TRP A 104 -20.90 -1.25 -0.03
CA TRP A 104 -19.51 -1.33 0.44
C TRP A 104 -19.45 -1.33 1.98
N SER A 105 -18.31 -1.77 2.55
CA SER A 105 -18.08 -1.78 4.00
C SER A 105 -17.17 -0.60 4.37
N PRO A 106 -17.62 0.35 5.20
CA PRO A 106 -16.81 1.52 5.59
C PRO A 106 -15.45 1.13 6.19
N GLY A 107 -15.40 0.04 6.96
CA GLY A 107 -14.17 -0.46 7.55
C GLY A 107 -13.27 -1.27 6.62
N ARG A 108 -13.70 -1.63 5.41
CA ARG A 108 -12.92 -2.45 4.47
C ARG A 108 -12.86 -1.83 3.09
N ASN A 109 -11.65 -1.54 2.65
CA ASN A 109 -11.40 -0.94 1.36
C ASN A 109 -10.47 -1.83 0.54
N ALA A 110 -10.63 -1.79 -0.77
CA ALA A 110 -9.69 -2.37 -1.71
C ALA A 110 -9.44 -1.37 -2.83
N GLY A 111 -8.28 -1.47 -3.48
CA GLY A 111 -7.93 -0.56 -4.54
C GLY A 111 -6.77 -1.07 -5.38
N ALA A 112 -6.44 -0.28 -6.40
CA ALA A 112 -5.33 -0.55 -7.29
C ALA A 112 -4.45 0.69 -7.40
N PHE A 113 -3.18 0.48 -7.71
CA PHE A 113 -2.21 1.54 -7.88
C PHE A 113 -1.14 1.19 -8.91
N LEU A 114 -0.55 2.24 -9.47
CA LEU A 114 0.71 2.17 -10.20
C LEU A 114 1.81 2.73 -9.31
N GLY A 115 3.05 2.34 -9.57
CA GLY A 115 4.19 2.85 -8.83
C GLY A 115 5.50 2.68 -9.56
N GLY A 116 6.57 3.14 -8.92
CA GLY A 116 7.94 2.94 -9.37
C GLY A 116 8.85 2.73 -8.17
N GLU A 117 9.98 2.08 -8.40
CA GLU A 117 10.98 1.80 -7.37
C GLU A 117 12.40 1.96 -7.92
N ILE A 118 13.29 2.55 -7.11
CA ILE A 118 14.73 2.59 -7.37
C ILE A 118 15.40 1.84 -6.23
N LYS A 119 16.03 0.72 -6.56
CA LYS A 119 16.75 -0.15 -5.64
C LYS A 119 18.25 0.11 -5.72
N THR A 120 18.86 0.28 -4.57
CA THR A 120 20.29 0.41 -4.41
C THR A 120 20.85 -0.83 -3.74
N GLY A 121 22.00 -1.30 -4.21
CA GLY A 121 22.79 -2.37 -3.58
C GLY A 121 23.58 -1.89 -2.36
N LEU A 122 23.15 -0.79 -1.73
CA LEU A 122 23.72 -0.35 -0.46
C LEU A 122 23.55 -1.50 0.54
N PHE A 123 24.63 -1.86 1.23
CA PHE A 123 24.72 -2.99 2.16
C PHE A 123 24.83 -4.40 1.56
N LYS A 124 25.07 -4.58 0.25
CA LYS A 124 25.30 -5.94 -0.34
C LYS A 124 26.28 -6.85 0.42
N SER A 125 27.24 -6.30 1.17
CA SER A 125 28.21 -7.06 1.98
C SER A 125 27.74 -7.38 3.41
N SER A 126 26.54 -6.95 3.81
CA SER A 126 25.94 -7.20 5.13
C SER A 126 25.17 -8.51 5.14
N SER A 127 25.23 -9.24 6.26
CA SER A 127 24.40 -10.44 6.48
C SER A 127 22.94 -10.13 6.83
N TYR A 128 22.60 -8.86 7.06
CA TYR A 128 21.30 -8.41 7.56
C TYR A 128 20.47 -7.61 6.55
N ALA A 129 21.12 -7.05 5.52
CA ALA A 129 20.46 -6.26 4.50
C ALA A 129 21.22 -6.40 3.18
N SER A 130 20.50 -6.54 2.07
CA SER A 130 21.07 -6.68 0.72
C SER A 130 20.87 -5.45 -0.15
N GLY A 131 20.00 -4.52 0.25
CA GLY A 131 19.70 -3.30 -0.49
C GLY A 131 18.68 -2.39 0.18
N VAL A 132 18.67 -1.12 -0.24
CA VAL A 132 17.64 -0.14 0.13
C VAL A 132 16.97 0.38 -1.14
N SER A 133 15.64 0.44 -1.14
CA SER A 133 14.90 1.07 -2.22
C SER A 133 14.07 2.26 -1.76
N LEU A 134 13.93 3.24 -2.64
CA LEU A 134 12.88 4.23 -2.59
C LEU A 134 11.77 3.82 -3.55
N TYR A 135 10.52 3.97 -3.15
CA TYR A 135 9.38 3.69 -4.02
C TYR A 135 8.27 4.72 -3.84
N PHE A 136 7.44 4.85 -4.86
CA PHE A 136 6.20 5.62 -4.81
C PHE A 136 5.04 4.82 -5.39
N ARG A 137 3.83 5.24 -5.05
CA ARG A 137 2.57 4.73 -5.60
C ARG A 137 1.56 5.85 -5.82
N LEU A 138 0.77 5.68 -6.87
CA LEU A 138 -0.36 6.51 -7.28
C LEU A 138 -1.52 5.58 -7.58
N GLY A 139 -2.59 5.67 -6.81
CA GLY A 139 -3.70 4.74 -6.94
C GLY A 139 -5.04 5.31 -6.53
N SER A 140 -6.02 4.44 -6.46
CA SER A 140 -7.37 4.78 -6.02
C SER A 140 -8.05 3.57 -5.40
N ARG A 141 -9.01 3.81 -4.52
CA ARG A 141 -9.88 2.79 -3.95
C ARG A 141 -11.05 2.49 -4.89
N GLY A 142 -11.52 1.25 -4.90
CA GLY A 142 -12.61 0.80 -5.74
C GLY A 142 -13.88 1.63 -5.56
N LEU A 143 -14.19 2.07 -4.34
CA LEU A 143 -15.30 3.00 -4.09
C LEU A 143 -15.13 4.31 -4.84
N TYR A 144 -13.97 4.95 -4.75
CA TYR A 144 -13.73 6.26 -5.36
C TYR A 144 -13.82 6.18 -6.89
N LEU A 145 -13.27 5.11 -7.46
CA LEU A 145 -13.41 4.81 -8.89
C LEU A 145 -14.89 4.63 -9.27
N ALA A 146 -15.65 3.82 -8.51
CA ALA A 146 -17.07 3.60 -8.75
C ALA A 146 -17.87 4.91 -8.65
N SER A 147 -17.59 5.75 -7.65
CA SER A 147 -18.22 7.06 -7.48
C SER A 147 -17.95 7.99 -8.66
N LYS A 148 -16.70 8.06 -9.15
CA LYS A 148 -16.35 8.88 -10.33
C LYS A 148 -17.02 8.39 -11.61
N LEU A 149 -17.13 7.07 -11.79
CA LEU A 149 -17.82 6.49 -12.95
C LEU A 149 -19.33 6.79 -12.92
N GLY A 150 -19.93 6.81 -11.73
CA GLY A 150 -21.34 7.18 -11.54
C GLY A 150 -21.62 8.69 -11.54
N ASN A 151 -20.60 9.52 -11.31
CA ASN A 151 -20.73 10.97 -11.24
C ASN A 151 -19.50 11.68 -11.83
N SER A 152 -19.63 12.16 -13.06
CA SER A 152 -18.55 12.81 -13.80
C SER A 152 -18.08 14.12 -13.18
N SER A 153 -18.89 14.77 -12.34
CA SER A 153 -18.55 16.04 -11.67
C SER A 153 -17.48 15.90 -10.59
N ILE A 154 -17.21 14.69 -10.07
CA ILE A 154 -16.16 14.47 -9.06
C ILE A 154 -14.79 14.70 -9.70
N PRO A 155 -13.93 15.60 -9.21
CA PRO A 155 -12.59 15.80 -9.77
C PRO A 155 -11.71 14.54 -9.68
N VAL A 156 -10.81 14.33 -10.65
CA VAL A 156 -9.86 13.19 -10.59
C VAL A 156 -8.87 13.34 -9.42
N SER A 157 -8.52 14.56 -9.05
CA SER A 157 -7.68 14.85 -7.88
C SER A 157 -8.23 14.25 -6.58
N ASP A 158 -9.56 14.14 -6.47
CA ASP A 158 -10.24 13.77 -5.24
C ASP A 158 -10.32 12.25 -5.05
N ILE A 159 -10.01 11.49 -6.12
CA ILE A 159 -10.01 10.03 -6.11
C ILE A 159 -8.61 9.43 -6.17
N ILE A 160 -7.57 10.25 -6.37
CA ILE A 160 -6.19 9.78 -6.48
C ILE A 160 -5.48 9.87 -5.13
N GLU A 161 -4.78 8.79 -4.80
CA GLU A 161 -4.03 8.62 -3.57
C GLU A 161 -2.54 8.46 -3.91
N PHE A 162 -1.74 9.42 -3.44
CA PHE A 162 -0.29 9.35 -3.53
C PHE A 162 0.30 8.78 -2.24
N GLY A 163 1.32 7.95 -2.38
CA GLY A 163 2.13 7.47 -1.26
C GLY A 163 3.55 7.17 -1.70
N PHE A 164 4.48 7.18 -0.76
CA PHE A 164 5.88 6.87 -1.00
C PHE A 164 6.51 6.22 0.22
N GLY A 165 7.67 5.61 0.04
CA GLY A 165 8.29 4.89 1.12
C GLY A 165 9.68 4.37 0.82
N VAL A 166 10.20 3.65 1.81
CA VAL A 166 11.50 3.00 1.79
C VAL A 166 11.31 1.51 2.00
N ILE A 167 12.08 0.70 1.28
CA ILE A 167 12.16 -0.76 1.45
C ILE A 167 13.59 -1.10 1.87
N LEU A 168 13.73 -1.87 2.95
CA LEU A 168 14.98 -2.52 3.31
C LEU A 168 14.87 -3.99 2.91
N TYR A 169 15.69 -4.41 1.96
CA TYR A 169 15.80 -5.81 1.53
C TYR A 169 16.81 -6.53 2.41
N ARG A 170 16.51 -7.79 2.74
CA ARG A 170 17.43 -8.69 3.44
C ARG A 170 18.34 -9.43 2.47
#